data_AF-F0Y515-F1
#
_entry.id   AF-F0Y515-F1
#
_cell.length_a   1.000
_cell.length_b   1.000
_cell.length_c   1.000
_cell.angle_alpha   90.00
_cell.angle_beta   90.00
_cell.angle_gamma   90.00
#
_symmetry.space_group_name_H-M   'P 1'
#
loop_
_entity.id
_entity.type
_entity.pdbx_description
1 polymer ?
#
loop_
_entity_poly.entity_id
_entity_poly.type
_entity_poly.pdbx_seq_one_letter_code
_entity_poly.pdbx_strand_id
1 'polypeptide(L)'
;PIEIRSLHKEGSHTAQGQVHMWLEIRPEREALREPRTVLEAPEKREFEVRVICWKTKDVPYESGDYYAEFQIGDSKKQCTDIHWRCRSGRASWNWRLKFPVELPLASPELGRLNVQLWDKDIIKWNDIIGQSQLDLYRWLLKAYRENRAWLKMTYKDQKRHRVYHRGAIAISVEILPKEDAENRPAGHGIAEPNQNPTLPP
;
A
#
# COMPACT_ATOMS: atom_id res chain seq x y z
N PRO A 1 -33.79 -2.36 -21.02
CA PRO A 1 -32.86 -3.49 -21.30
C PRO A 1 -31.49 -3.21 -20.69
N ILE A 2 -30.76 -4.24 -20.23
CA ILE A 2 -29.37 -4.06 -19.77
C ILE A 2 -28.46 -4.00 -21.00
N GLU A 3 -27.67 -2.93 -21.07
CA GLU A 3 -26.73 -2.65 -22.14
C GLU A 3 -25.32 -2.50 -21.56
N ILE A 4 -24.32 -3.01 -22.28
CA ILE A 4 -22.91 -2.91 -21.89
C ILE A 4 -22.15 -2.19 -23.00
N ARG A 5 -21.48 -1.08 -22.67
CA ARG A 5 -20.72 -0.27 -23.63
C ARG A 5 -19.28 -0.08 -23.15
N SER A 6 -18.32 -0.25 -24.07
CA SER A 6 -16.90 -0.05 -23.79
C SER A 6 -16.57 1.44 -23.72
N LEU A 7 -15.85 1.85 -22.67
CA LEU A 7 -15.37 3.22 -22.49
C LEU A 7 -14.06 3.42 -23.26
N HIS A 8 -13.97 4.54 -23.98
CA HIS A 8 -12.78 4.93 -24.72
C HIS A 8 -12.36 6.34 -24.31
N LYS A 9 -11.08 6.51 -24.02
CA LYS A 9 -10.43 7.81 -23.90
C LYS A 9 -10.13 8.33 -25.30
N GLU A 10 -10.36 9.61 -25.53
CA GLU A 10 -10.05 10.26 -26.80
C GLU A 10 -8.60 10.01 -27.21
N GLY A 11 -8.40 9.58 -28.47
CA GLY A 11 -7.09 9.19 -29.00
C GLY A 11 -6.58 7.79 -28.60
N SER A 12 -7.32 7.02 -27.81
CA SER A 12 -6.95 5.64 -27.47
C SER A 12 -7.70 4.62 -28.33
N HIS A 13 -6.96 3.67 -28.90
CA HIS A 13 -7.53 2.52 -29.61
C HIS A 13 -7.85 1.33 -28.69
N THR A 14 -7.54 1.43 -27.39
CA THR A 14 -7.80 0.39 -26.40
C THR A 14 -8.94 0.86 -25.49
N ALA A 15 -9.88 -0.02 -25.15
CA ALA A 15 -10.94 0.29 -24.20
C ALA A 15 -10.38 0.41 -22.77
N GLN A 16 -10.84 1.39 -21.98
CA GLN A 16 -10.44 1.62 -20.58
C GLN A 16 -11.36 0.94 -19.56
N GLY A 17 -12.45 0.33 -20.01
CA GLY A 17 -13.42 -0.33 -19.16
C GLY A 17 -14.75 -0.50 -19.86
N GLN A 18 -15.76 -0.92 -19.09
CA GLN A 18 -17.12 -1.08 -19.57
C GLN A 18 -18.09 -0.38 -18.62
N VAL A 19 -19.09 0.27 -19.20
CA VAL A 19 -20.26 0.78 -18.49
C VAL A 19 -21.39 -0.21 -18.69
N HIS A 20 -21.97 -0.65 -17.58
CA HIS A 20 -23.20 -1.43 -17.55
C HIS A 20 -24.34 -0.47 -17.22
N MET A 21 -25.35 -0.43 -18.07
CA MET A 21 -26.41 0.56 -18.00
C MET A 21 -27.76 -0.08 -18.30
N TRP A 22 -28.80 0.42 -17.67
CA TRP A 22 -30.17 0.07 -18.01
C TRP A 22 -30.77 1.22 -18.82
N LEU A 23 -31.23 0.91 -20.03
CA LEU A 23 -31.86 1.87 -20.92
C LEU A 23 -33.37 1.80 -20.76
N GLU A 24 -33.98 2.93 -20.44
CA GLU A 24 -35.42 3.18 -20.45
C GLU A 24 -35.73 4.25 -21.50
N ILE A 25 -36.61 3.94 -22.46
CA ILE A 25 -37.03 4.88 -23.51
C ILE A 25 -38.34 5.51 -23.05
N ARG A 26 -38.35 6.83 -22.87
CA ARG A 26 -39.53 7.59 -22.42
C ARG A 26 -39.89 8.70 -23.41
N PRO A 27 -41.17 9.13 -23.47
CA PRO A 27 -41.55 10.32 -24.21
C PRO A 27 -40.75 11.54 -23.73
N GLU A 28 -40.35 12.41 -24.67
CA GLU A 28 -39.48 13.56 -24.39
C GLU A 28 -40.00 14.44 -23.23
N ARG A 29 -41.31 14.67 -23.18
CA ARG A 29 -41.94 15.47 -22.12
C ARG A 29 -41.77 14.89 -20.71
N GLU A 30 -41.66 13.57 -20.59
CA GLU A 30 -41.38 12.90 -19.31
C GLU A 30 -39.89 12.94 -18.98
N ALA A 31 -39.03 12.65 -19.97
CA ALA A 31 -37.58 12.68 -19.80
C ALA A 31 -37.06 14.07 -19.39
N LEU A 32 -37.65 15.15 -19.93
CA LEU A 32 -37.29 16.53 -19.58
C LEU A 32 -37.67 16.91 -18.13
N ARG A 33 -38.53 16.14 -17.45
CA ARG A 33 -38.86 16.38 -16.03
C ARG A 33 -37.78 15.87 -15.10
N GLU A 34 -36.98 14.91 -15.54
CA GLU A 34 -35.87 14.35 -14.77
C GLU A 34 -34.59 15.11 -15.15
N PRO A 35 -34.00 15.89 -14.23
CA PRO A 35 -32.78 16.61 -14.53
C PRO A 35 -31.64 15.63 -14.82
N ARG A 36 -30.83 15.93 -15.83
CA ARG A 36 -29.64 15.15 -16.15
C ARG A 36 -28.71 15.17 -14.95
N THR A 37 -28.40 14.00 -14.40
CA THR A 37 -27.38 13.88 -13.37
C THR A 37 -26.01 14.00 -14.01
N VAL A 38 -25.25 15.02 -13.62
CA VAL A 38 -23.84 15.14 -13.98
C VAL A 38 -23.06 14.12 -13.16
N LEU A 39 -22.32 13.25 -13.84
CA LEU A 39 -21.42 12.30 -13.17
C LEU A 39 -20.11 13.02 -12.86
N GLU A 40 -19.91 13.33 -11.58
CA GLU A 40 -18.68 13.95 -11.11
C GLU A 40 -17.65 12.90 -10.67
N ALA A 41 -16.37 13.28 -10.73
CA ALA A 41 -15.33 12.45 -10.16
C ALA A 41 -15.53 12.32 -8.64
N PRO A 42 -15.21 11.17 -8.03
CA PRO A 42 -15.27 11.04 -6.59
C PRO A 42 -14.38 12.08 -5.90
N GLU A 43 -14.88 12.67 -4.81
CA GLU A 43 -14.14 13.68 -4.05
C GLU A 43 -12.82 13.10 -3.53
N LYS A 44 -11.73 13.87 -3.67
CA LYS A 44 -10.44 13.45 -3.16
C LYS A 44 -10.37 13.60 -1.65
N ARG A 45 -9.81 12.59 -0.98
CA ARG A 45 -9.71 12.52 0.47
C ARG A 45 -8.31 12.09 0.89
N GLU A 46 -7.78 12.71 1.94
CA GLU A 46 -6.47 12.40 2.48
C GLU A 46 -6.54 11.24 3.48
N PHE A 47 -5.59 10.32 3.37
CA PHE A 47 -5.41 9.18 4.24
C PHE A 47 -3.95 9.06 4.67
N GLU A 48 -3.71 8.36 5.76
CA GLU A 48 -2.40 7.96 6.24
C GLU A 48 -2.29 6.43 6.23
N VAL A 49 -1.33 5.90 5.49
CA VAL A 49 -0.96 4.48 5.53
C VAL A 49 0.19 4.31 6.51
N ARG A 50 -0.06 3.60 7.61
CA ARG A 50 0.95 3.24 8.61
C ARG A 50 1.46 1.84 8.32
N VAL A 51 2.76 1.71 8.11
CA VAL A 51 3.44 0.41 7.98
C VAL A 51 4.33 0.23 9.20
N ILE A 52 4.27 -0.91 9.87
CA ILE A 52 5.23 -1.26 10.92
C ILE A 52 6.09 -2.39 10.40
N CYS A 53 7.40 -2.17 10.34
CA CYS A 53 8.40 -3.19 10.05
C CYS A 53 8.85 -3.83 11.37
N TRP A 54 8.50 -5.10 11.59
CA TRP A 54 8.80 -5.78 12.84
C TRP A 54 10.20 -6.38 12.80
N LYS A 55 10.41 -7.38 11.93
CA LYS A 55 11.60 -8.23 11.93
C LYS A 55 11.75 -9.02 10.64
N THR A 56 12.93 -9.60 10.42
CA THR A 56 13.17 -10.63 9.40
C THR A 56 13.21 -12.05 9.96
N LYS A 57 13.10 -13.03 9.07
CA LYS A 57 13.25 -14.46 9.35
C LYS A 57 13.90 -15.15 8.16
N ASP A 58 14.79 -16.11 8.41
CA ASP A 58 15.40 -16.98 7.40
C ASP A 58 16.10 -16.24 6.25
N VAL A 59 16.64 -15.04 6.50
CA VAL A 59 17.40 -14.27 5.50
C VAL A 59 18.76 -14.95 5.27
N PRO A 60 19.12 -15.30 4.02
CA PRO A 60 20.24 -16.18 3.77
C PRO A 60 21.56 -15.40 3.65
N TYR A 61 22.10 -14.83 4.73
CA TYR A 61 23.44 -14.20 4.69
C TYR A 61 24.16 -14.22 6.04
N GLU A 62 25.49 -14.17 5.96
CA GLU A 62 26.46 -14.00 7.06
C GLU A 62 26.38 -12.58 7.65
N SER A 63 27.04 -12.35 8.80
CA SER A 63 27.04 -11.10 9.59
C SER A 63 26.94 -9.79 8.79
N GLY A 64 25.73 -9.30 8.52
CA GLY A 64 25.49 -8.06 7.76
C GLY A 64 24.77 -6.98 8.56
N ASP A 65 24.70 -5.78 8.01
CA ASP A 65 24.15 -4.59 8.65
C ASP A 65 22.84 -4.20 7.95
N TYR A 66 21.71 -4.74 8.43
CA TYR A 66 20.48 -4.73 7.64
C TYR A 66 19.62 -3.49 7.85
N TYR A 67 19.06 -2.96 6.77
CA TYR A 67 17.96 -2.00 6.83
C TYR A 67 16.92 -2.32 5.75
N ALA A 68 15.67 -1.94 6.00
CA ALA A 68 14.57 -2.12 5.05
C ALA A 68 14.09 -0.78 4.49
N GLU A 69 13.87 -0.73 3.19
CA GLU A 69 13.35 0.41 2.44
C GLU A 69 11.92 0.13 1.98
N PHE A 70 11.05 1.13 2.13
CA PHE A 70 9.62 1.04 1.80
C PHE A 70 9.21 2.21 0.91
N GLN A 71 8.33 1.93 -0.06
CA GLN A 71 7.76 2.93 -0.96
C GLN A 71 6.35 2.52 -1.40
N ILE A 72 5.38 3.42 -1.34
CA ILE A 72 4.03 3.20 -1.88
C ILE A 72 3.89 3.98 -3.19
N GLY A 73 3.62 3.29 -4.30
CA GLY A 73 3.51 3.93 -5.61
C GLY A 73 4.76 4.73 -5.95
N ASP A 74 4.60 6.04 -6.12
CA ASP A 74 5.64 7.03 -6.40
C ASP A 74 6.05 7.87 -5.18
N SER A 75 5.66 7.46 -3.95
CA SER A 75 6.01 8.17 -2.73
C SER A 75 7.52 8.29 -2.53
N LYS A 76 7.95 9.20 -1.64
CA LYS A 76 9.33 9.17 -1.14
C LYS A 76 9.61 7.82 -0.47
N LYS A 77 10.81 7.27 -0.72
CA LYS A 77 11.33 6.09 -0.04
C LYS A 77 11.55 6.42 1.43
N GLN A 78 11.18 5.51 2.32
CA GLN A 78 11.44 5.61 3.76
C GLN A 78 12.17 4.35 4.21
N CYS A 79 13.14 4.51 5.11
CA CYS A 79 13.95 3.40 5.60
C CYS A 79 13.74 3.19 7.11
N THR A 80 13.98 1.96 7.55
CA THR A 80 14.25 1.67 8.96
C THR A 80 15.64 2.20 9.36
N ASP A 81 15.94 2.15 10.64
CA ASP A 81 17.31 2.17 11.13
C ASP A 81 18.07 0.88 10.73
N ILE A 82 19.34 0.81 11.13
CA ILE A 82 20.24 -0.28 10.76
C ILE A 82 20.32 -1.25 11.92
N HIS A 83 20.02 -2.51 11.64
CA HIS A 83 20.27 -3.62 12.54
C HIS A 83 21.70 -4.13 12.30
N TRP A 84 22.61 -3.68 13.15
CA TRP A 84 24.04 -3.99 13.03
C TRP A 84 24.35 -5.46 13.33
N ARG A 85 25.26 -6.04 12.54
CA ARG A 85 25.89 -7.34 12.76
C ARG A 85 24.87 -8.48 12.92
N CYS A 86 23.88 -8.53 12.04
CA CYS A 86 22.89 -9.59 11.99
C CYS A 86 23.54 -10.93 11.59
N ARG A 87 23.85 -11.78 12.58
CA ARG A 87 24.49 -13.09 12.35
C ARG A 87 23.53 -14.24 12.03
N SER A 88 22.24 -14.04 12.23
CA SER A 88 21.23 -15.11 12.19
C SER A 88 20.18 -14.93 11.10
N GLY A 89 20.30 -13.90 10.26
CA GLY A 89 19.26 -13.53 9.30
C GLY A 89 17.96 -13.01 9.93
N ARG A 90 18.00 -12.67 11.23
CA ARG A 90 16.85 -12.22 12.05
C ARG A 90 17.13 -10.82 12.61
N ALA A 91 16.97 -9.80 11.78
CA ALA A 91 16.96 -8.42 12.22
C ALA A 91 15.60 -8.08 12.85
N SER A 92 15.59 -7.12 13.77
CA SER A 92 14.39 -6.57 14.41
C SER A 92 14.55 -5.06 14.49
N TRP A 93 13.49 -4.33 14.13
CA TRP A 93 13.48 -2.86 14.12
C TRP A 93 12.29 -2.26 14.86
N ASN A 94 11.14 -2.96 14.88
CA ASN A 94 9.89 -2.44 15.45
C ASN A 94 9.61 -0.99 14.97
N TRP A 95 9.70 -0.76 13.66
CA TRP A 95 9.83 0.57 13.08
C TRP A 95 8.57 1.01 12.35
N ARG A 96 7.99 2.14 12.74
CA ARG A 96 6.81 2.73 12.08
C ARG A 96 7.18 3.65 10.91
N LEU A 97 6.59 3.41 9.76
CA LEU A 97 6.63 4.26 8.58
C LEU A 97 5.23 4.82 8.31
N LYS A 98 5.15 6.08 7.86
CA LYS A 98 3.87 6.77 7.65
C LYS A 98 3.86 7.38 6.26
N PHE A 99 2.87 7.02 5.46
CA PHE A 99 2.74 7.48 4.08
C PHE A 99 1.42 8.26 3.93
N PRO A 100 1.45 9.58 3.71
CA PRO A 100 0.26 10.30 3.31
C PRO A 100 -0.13 9.88 1.89
N VAL A 101 -1.41 9.61 1.67
CA VAL A 101 -1.96 9.22 0.36
C VAL A 101 -3.27 9.95 0.11
N GLU A 102 -3.50 10.35 -1.14
CA GLU A 102 -4.76 10.96 -1.58
C GLU A 102 -5.56 9.92 -2.37
N LEU A 103 -6.81 9.69 -1.98
CA LEU A 103 -7.70 8.70 -2.58
C LEU A 103 -8.93 9.37 -3.22
N PRO A 104 -9.48 8.81 -4.32
CA PRO A 104 -9.06 7.57 -4.98
C PRO A 104 -7.76 7.73 -5.78
N LEU A 105 -6.97 6.64 -5.87
CA LEU A 105 -5.75 6.62 -6.69
C LEU A 105 -6.08 6.69 -8.18
N ALA A 106 -5.25 7.39 -8.95
CA ALA A 106 -5.39 7.50 -10.40
C ALA A 106 -5.18 6.16 -11.14
N SER A 107 -4.41 5.24 -10.57
CA SER A 107 -4.23 3.89 -11.12
C SER A 107 -3.94 2.87 -10.01
N PRO A 108 -4.20 1.57 -10.25
CA PRO A 108 -3.86 0.50 -9.31
C PRO A 108 -2.36 0.42 -8.96
N GLU A 109 -1.51 0.79 -9.90
CA GLU A 109 -0.05 0.78 -9.76
C GLU A 109 0.44 1.65 -8.60
N LEU A 110 -0.23 2.77 -8.35
CA LEU A 110 0.07 3.69 -7.25
C LEU A 110 -0.26 3.09 -5.87
N GLY A 111 -1.02 2.00 -5.82
CA GLY A 111 -1.35 1.27 -4.59
C GLY A 111 -0.32 0.22 -4.20
N ARG A 112 0.76 0.03 -4.96
CA ARG A 112 1.76 -1.01 -4.67
C ARG A 112 2.74 -0.56 -3.60
N LEU A 113 2.82 -1.29 -2.49
CA LEU A 113 3.86 -1.16 -1.48
C LEU A 113 5.07 -2.02 -1.87
N ASN A 114 6.16 -1.36 -2.24
CA ASN A 114 7.46 -1.96 -2.48
C ASN A 114 8.25 -2.04 -1.17
N VAL A 115 8.84 -3.20 -0.90
CA VAL A 115 9.69 -3.46 0.26
C VAL A 115 11.00 -4.06 -0.23
N GLN A 116 12.13 -3.44 0.13
CA GLN A 116 13.46 -3.92 -0.18
C GLN A 116 14.27 -4.07 1.10
N LEU A 117 15.00 -5.17 1.22
CA LEU A 117 15.95 -5.43 2.30
C LEU A 117 17.37 -5.27 1.75
N TRP A 118 18.18 -4.51 2.48
CA TRP A 118 19.52 -4.13 2.07
C TRP A 118 20.55 -4.53 3.12
N ASP A 119 21.76 -4.87 2.66
CA ASP A 119 22.96 -4.94 3.49
C ASP A 119 23.71 -3.61 3.37
N LYS A 120 24.02 -2.98 4.51
CA LYS A 120 24.78 -1.73 4.53
C LYS A 120 26.27 -2.02 4.60
N ASP A 121 26.96 -1.74 3.51
CA ASP A 121 28.42 -1.82 3.49
C ASP A 121 29.05 -0.49 3.91
N ILE A 122 30.06 -0.56 4.78
CA ILE A 122 30.78 0.64 5.25
C ILE A 122 31.75 1.17 4.18
N ILE A 123 32.30 0.28 3.33
CA ILE A 123 33.38 0.60 2.38
C ILE A 123 32.95 0.38 0.92
N LYS A 124 31.86 -0.35 0.68
CA LYS A 124 31.36 -0.70 -0.67
C LYS A 124 29.94 -0.17 -0.88
N TRP A 125 29.41 -0.41 -2.09
CA TRP A 125 28.01 -0.14 -2.42
C TRP A 125 27.11 -1.14 -1.70
N ASN A 126 25.99 -0.67 -1.14
CA ASN A 126 25.02 -1.52 -0.46
C ASN A 126 24.43 -2.57 -1.41
N ASP A 127 24.35 -3.81 -0.95
CA ASP A 127 23.79 -4.92 -1.70
C ASP A 127 22.30 -5.14 -1.38
N ILE A 128 21.47 -5.34 -2.41
CA ILE A 128 20.08 -5.77 -2.22
C ILE A 128 20.08 -7.25 -1.81
N ILE A 129 19.57 -7.50 -0.61
CA ILE A 129 19.38 -8.87 -0.10
C ILE A 129 18.13 -9.47 -0.73
N GLY A 130 17.01 -8.73 -0.73
CA GLY A 130 15.74 -9.20 -1.29
C GLY A 130 14.69 -8.12 -1.46
N GLN A 131 13.66 -8.42 -2.25
CA GLN A 131 12.55 -7.51 -2.53
C GLN A 131 11.22 -8.25 -2.47
N SER A 132 10.18 -7.56 -2.01
CA SER A 132 8.79 -8.01 -2.07
C SER A 132 7.88 -6.83 -2.45
N GLN A 133 6.72 -7.15 -3.01
CA GLN A 133 5.70 -6.16 -3.36
C GLN A 133 4.34 -6.62 -2.85
N LEU A 134 3.60 -5.71 -2.22
CA LEU A 134 2.24 -5.92 -1.74
C LEU A 134 1.30 -4.93 -2.45
N ASP A 135 0.31 -5.44 -3.18
CA ASP A 135 -0.72 -4.59 -3.79
C ASP A 135 -1.71 -4.15 -2.72
N LEU A 136 -1.75 -2.86 -2.37
CA LEU A 136 -2.71 -2.30 -1.41
C LEU A 136 -3.96 -1.71 -2.08
N TYR A 137 -4.05 -1.68 -3.41
CA TYR A 137 -5.05 -0.90 -4.13
C TYR A 137 -6.48 -1.23 -3.72
N ARG A 138 -6.83 -2.53 -3.63
CA ARG A 138 -8.18 -2.96 -3.22
C ARG A 138 -8.54 -2.52 -1.81
N TRP A 139 -7.54 -2.46 -0.93
CA TRP A 139 -7.73 -2.05 0.46
C TRP A 139 -7.77 -0.54 0.63
N LEU A 140 -7.00 0.21 -0.15
CA LEU A 140 -7.10 1.66 -0.26
C LEU A 140 -8.50 2.06 -0.79
N LEU A 141 -8.97 1.40 -1.85
CA LEU A 141 -10.31 1.63 -2.38
C LEU A 141 -11.40 1.28 -1.35
N LYS A 142 -11.21 0.21 -0.59
CA LYS A 142 -12.09 -0.16 0.52
C LYS A 142 -12.09 0.91 1.61
N ALA A 143 -10.91 1.40 2.03
CA ALA A 143 -10.79 2.46 3.03
C ALA A 143 -11.46 3.76 2.58
N TYR A 144 -11.33 4.12 1.29
CA TYR A 144 -12.01 5.27 0.70
C TYR A 144 -13.53 5.16 0.80
N ARG A 145 -14.09 3.97 0.54
CA ARG A 145 -15.54 3.71 0.59
C ARG A 145 -16.10 3.54 2.00
N GLU A 146 -15.35 2.90 2.90
CA GLU A 146 -15.80 2.50 4.24
C GLU A 146 -15.24 3.37 5.36
N ASN A 147 -14.46 4.40 5.01
CA ASN A 147 -13.76 5.28 5.94
C ASN A 147 -12.75 4.61 6.88
N ARG A 148 -12.40 3.34 6.65
CA ARG A 148 -11.35 2.58 7.35
C ARG A 148 -11.15 1.23 6.67
N ALA A 149 -9.94 0.67 6.72
CA ALA A 149 -9.72 -0.72 6.30
C ALA A 149 -8.67 -1.42 7.16
N TRP A 150 -9.02 -2.60 7.67
CA TRP A 150 -8.10 -3.49 8.36
C TRP A 150 -7.54 -4.52 7.39
N LEU A 151 -6.21 -4.55 7.25
CA LEU A 151 -5.52 -5.58 6.47
C LEU A 151 -5.37 -6.85 7.33
N LYS A 152 -6.09 -7.92 6.97
CA LYS A 152 -5.84 -9.24 7.57
C LYS A 152 -4.52 -9.77 7.04
N MET A 153 -3.55 -9.95 7.92
CA MET A 153 -2.27 -10.57 7.60
C MET A 153 -2.43 -12.08 7.44
N THR A 154 -2.03 -12.61 6.29
CA THR A 154 -1.94 -14.06 6.04
C THR A 154 -0.50 -14.44 5.74
N TYR A 155 0.14 -15.16 6.65
CA TYR A 155 1.41 -15.85 6.39
C TYR A 155 1.10 -17.22 5.80
N LYS A 156 1.49 -17.46 4.54
CA LYS A 156 1.30 -18.74 3.88
C LYS A 156 2.66 -19.32 3.52
N ASP A 157 3.15 -20.23 4.37
CA ASP A 157 4.32 -21.05 4.07
C ASP A 157 3.96 -22.04 2.96
N GLN A 158 4.45 -21.78 1.75
CA GLN A 158 4.21 -22.64 0.59
C GLN A 158 5.47 -23.45 0.30
N LYS A 159 5.52 -24.66 0.84
CA LYS A 159 6.47 -25.68 0.38
C LYS A 159 6.22 -26.00 -1.10
N ARG A 160 7.07 -25.39 -1.94
CA ARG A 160 7.45 -25.69 -3.34
C ARG A 160 6.50 -25.21 -4.43
N HIS A 161 6.95 -24.26 -5.27
CA HIS A 161 7.58 -24.48 -6.60
C HIS A 161 8.38 -23.20 -7.00
N ARG A 162 9.58 -23.37 -7.58
CA ARG A 162 10.79 -22.52 -7.45
C ARG A 162 10.62 -20.99 -7.56
N VAL A 163 10.84 -20.34 -6.41
CA VAL A 163 11.28 -18.95 -6.19
C VAL A 163 12.54 -19.06 -5.31
N TYR A 164 13.60 -18.27 -5.54
CA TYR A 164 14.73 -18.24 -4.60
C TYR A 164 14.29 -17.52 -3.32
N HIS A 165 13.90 -18.27 -2.29
CA HIS A 165 13.49 -17.71 -1.00
C HIS A 165 14.69 -17.05 -0.32
N ARG A 166 14.69 -15.72 -0.20
CA ARG A 166 15.70 -14.94 0.53
C ARG A 166 15.15 -14.38 1.84
N GLY A 167 14.64 -15.28 2.68
CA GLY A 167 14.00 -14.93 3.95
C GLY A 167 12.63 -14.26 3.80
N ALA A 168 12.11 -13.78 4.92
CA ALA A 168 10.83 -13.09 5.05
C ALA A 168 10.97 -11.86 5.94
N ILE A 169 10.17 -10.84 5.68
CA ILE A 169 10.04 -9.64 6.53
C ILE A 169 8.60 -9.57 7.06
N ALA A 170 8.44 -9.36 8.35
CA ALA A 170 7.15 -9.25 9.01
C ALA A 170 6.72 -7.78 9.06
N ILE A 171 5.57 -7.48 8.46
CA ILE A 171 5.00 -6.12 8.42
C ILE A 171 3.54 -6.12 8.88
N SER A 172 3.07 -5.00 9.40
CA SER A 172 1.63 -4.72 9.57
C SER A 172 1.28 -3.40 8.91
N VAL A 173 0.09 -3.32 8.31
CA VAL A 173 -0.38 -2.14 7.58
C VAL A 173 -1.74 -1.70 8.11
N GLU A 174 -1.88 -0.41 8.42
CA GLU A 174 -3.12 0.25 8.81
C GLU A 174 -3.38 1.42 7.86
N ILE A 175 -4.63 1.60 7.43
CA ILE A 175 -5.04 2.69 6.53
C ILE A 175 -6.10 3.51 7.25
N LEU A 176 -5.80 4.78 7.49
CA LEU A 176 -6.62 5.70 8.29
C LEU A 176 -6.99 6.93 7.47
N PRO A 177 -8.24 7.44 7.55
CA PRO A 177 -8.51 8.82 7.18
C PRO A 177 -7.55 9.77 7.91
N LYS A 178 -7.18 10.89 7.28
CA LYS A 178 -6.26 11.87 7.89
C LYS A 178 -6.73 12.36 9.26
N GLU A 179 -8.02 12.65 9.41
CA GLU A 179 -8.62 13.05 10.68
C GLU A 179 -8.44 11.99 11.77
N ASP A 180 -8.69 10.71 11.47
CA ASP A 180 -8.46 9.61 12.41
C ASP A 180 -6.98 9.45 12.77
N ALA A 181 -6.09 9.70 11.81
CA ALA A 181 -4.65 9.63 12.01
C ALA A 181 -4.14 10.75 12.93
N GLU A 182 -4.70 11.96 12.81
CA GLU A 182 -4.42 13.12 13.67
C GLU A 182 -4.96 12.90 15.09
N ASN A 183 -6.16 12.31 15.22
CA ASN A 183 -6.77 11.95 16.51
C ASN A 183 -6.06 10.78 17.21
N ARG A 184 -5.35 9.94 16.45
CA ARG A 184 -4.55 8.81 16.96
C ARG A 184 -3.07 9.02 16.62
N PRO A 185 -2.42 10.05 17.19
CA PRO A 185 -1.09 10.43 16.74
C PRO A 185 -0.08 9.33 17.05
N ALA A 186 0.85 9.15 16.12
CA ALA A 186 1.89 8.13 16.14
C ALA A 186 3.15 8.70 15.49
N GLY A 187 4.30 8.60 16.18
CA GLY A 187 5.60 9.03 15.66
C GLY A 187 6.20 8.06 14.63
N HIS A 188 7.24 8.50 13.92
CA HIS A 188 8.05 7.67 13.01
C HIS A 188 9.01 6.77 13.82
N GLY A 189 9.25 5.55 13.34
CA GLY A 189 10.03 4.57 14.09
C GLY A 189 9.40 4.30 15.46
N ILE A 190 10.21 4.41 16.49
CA ILE A 190 9.80 4.36 17.90
C ILE A 190 9.69 5.76 18.55
N ALA A 191 9.77 6.83 17.76
CA ALA A 191 9.70 8.19 18.26
C ALA A 191 8.33 8.53 18.84
N GLU A 192 8.30 9.50 19.75
CA GLU A 192 7.06 9.96 20.36
C GLU A 192 6.14 10.66 19.34
N PRO A 193 4.81 10.47 19.43
CA PRO A 193 4.14 9.62 20.41
C PRO A 193 4.23 8.12 20.01
N ASN A 194 4.77 7.29 20.90
CA ASN A 194 4.93 5.85 20.65
C ASN A 194 3.69 5.06 21.11
N GLN A 195 2.59 5.29 20.40
CA GLN A 195 1.30 4.67 20.65
C GLN A 195 0.61 4.32 19.34
N ASN A 196 -0.52 3.61 19.44
CA ASN A 196 -1.35 3.22 18.29
C ASN A 196 -0.61 2.39 17.20
N PRO A 197 0.02 1.25 17.53
CA PRO A 197 0.27 0.64 18.85
C PRO A 197 1.66 1.01 19.40
N THR A 198 1.91 0.79 20.69
CA THR A 198 3.25 0.96 21.28
C THR A 198 4.23 -0.05 20.70
N LEU A 199 5.38 0.44 20.24
CA LEU A 199 6.45 -0.37 19.66
C LEU A 199 7.58 -0.58 20.69
N PRO A 200 8.05 -1.82 20.89
CA PRO A 200 9.17 -2.06 21.78
C PRO A 200 10.48 -1.53 21.16
N PRO A 201 11.46 -1.14 21.99
CA PRO A 201 12.80 -0.79 21.53
C PRO A 201 13.54 -1.98 20.89
#